data_AF-A0A0C2MXK2-F1
#
_entry.id   AF-A0A0C2MXK2-F1
#
_cell.length_a   1.000
_cell.length_b   1.000
_cell.length_c   1.000
_cell.angle_alpha   90.00
_cell.angle_beta   90.00
_cell.angle_gamma   90.00
#
_symmetry.space_group_name_H-M   'P 1'
#
loop_
_entity.id
_entity.type
_entity.pdbx_description
1 polymer ?
#
loop_
_entity_poly.entity_id
_entity_poly.type
_entity_poly.pdbx_seq_one_letter_code
_entity_poly.pdbx_strand_id
1 'polypeptide(L)'
;MSEFSENITQTIYLYNNGERTLSVWKPEYESEAIFVDEFFAVKYVLFGISSLKHIFIYVDNALKIFSVQTYETHATIIPSRFDPCCVIKIIPNSYQVSVFYT
;
A
#
# COMPACT_ATOMS: atom_id res chain seq x y z
N MET A 1 -6.28 17.56 -24.82
CA MET A 1 -6.38 16.55 -23.74
C MET A 1 -5.92 17.24 -22.48
N SER A 2 -6.84 17.54 -21.56
CA SER A 2 -6.51 18.27 -20.32
C SER A 2 -5.79 17.33 -19.36
N GLU A 3 -4.54 17.66 -19.06
CA GLU A 3 -3.72 17.06 -18.02
C GLU A 3 -4.32 17.45 -16.66
N PHE A 4 -5.19 16.60 -16.11
CA PHE A 4 -5.65 16.75 -14.73
C PHE A 4 -4.50 16.31 -13.82
N SER A 5 -3.55 17.20 -13.57
CA SER A 5 -2.71 17.12 -12.37
C SER A 5 -3.53 17.66 -11.21
N GLU A 6 -4.48 16.87 -10.70
CA GLU A 6 -5.00 17.18 -9.38
C GLU A 6 -3.85 17.03 -8.39
N ASN A 7 -3.47 18.14 -7.76
CA ASN A 7 -2.58 18.13 -6.60
C ASN A 7 -3.29 17.41 -5.46
N ILE A 8 -3.35 16.07 -5.53
CA ILE A 8 -3.91 15.24 -4.48
C ILE A 8 -2.99 15.39 -3.28
N THR A 9 -3.46 16.14 -2.29
CA THR A 9 -2.77 16.30 -1.01
C THR A 9 -3.39 15.33 -0.01
N GLN A 10 -2.55 14.52 0.61
CA GLN A 10 -2.94 13.61 1.67
C GLN A 10 -2.19 13.96 2.94
N THR A 11 -2.90 14.01 4.06
CA THR A 11 -2.32 14.14 5.39
C THR A 11 -2.76 12.93 6.20
N ILE A 12 -1.79 12.13 6.66
CA ILE A 12 -2.07 10.94 7.47
C ILE A 12 -1.79 11.29 8.93
N TYR A 13 -2.78 11.04 9.79
CA TYR A 13 -2.65 11.19 11.23
C TYR A 13 -2.44 9.81 11.84
N LEU A 14 -1.34 9.62 12.56
CA LEU A 14 -1.03 8.36 13.24
C LEU A 14 -1.11 8.53 14.75
N TYR A 15 -1.73 7.55 15.39
CA TYR A 15 -1.72 7.39 16.84
C TYR A 15 -0.85 6.20 17.21
N ASN A 16 0.30 6.45 17.85
CA ASN A 16 1.16 5.38 18.34
C ASN A 16 0.78 5.04 19.78
N ASN A 17 0.50 3.77 20.08
CA ASN A 17 0.12 3.30 21.41
C ASN A 17 1.30 3.43 22.38
N GLY A 18 1.45 4.62 22.97
CA GLY A 18 2.58 5.04 23.79
C GLY A 18 2.75 6.57 23.77
N GLU A 19 2.27 7.22 22.71
CA GLU A 19 2.22 8.67 22.57
C GLU A 19 0.84 9.21 22.98
N ARG A 20 0.82 10.41 23.56
CA ARG A 20 -0.44 11.11 23.91
C ARG A 20 -1.00 11.95 22.77
N THR A 21 -0.30 12.00 21.64
CA THR A 21 -0.55 12.94 20.54
C THR A 21 -0.66 12.21 19.21
N LEU A 22 -1.44 12.77 18.29
CA LEU A 22 -1.43 12.37 16.89
C LEU A 22 -0.22 12.97 16.19
N SER A 23 0.58 12.10 15.58
CA SER A 23 1.70 12.49 14.72
C SER A 23 1.20 12.65 13.29
N VAL A 24 1.66 13.71 12.61
CA VAL A 24 1.35 13.94 11.20
C VAL A 24 2.44 13.30 10.36
N TRP A 25 2.04 12.51 9.39
CA TRP A 25 2.95 11.85 8.46
C TRP A 25 2.54 12.12 7.02
N LYS A 26 3.56 12.36 6.19
CA LYS A 26 3.47 12.55 4.76
C LYS A 26 4.47 11.58 4.14
N PRO A 27 4.02 10.41 3.66
CA PRO A 27 4.92 9.45 3.06
C PRO A 27 5.52 10.02 1.78
N GLU A 28 6.84 10.01 1.71
CA GLU A 28 7.62 10.47 0.57
C GLU A 28 8.65 9.41 0.19
N TYR A 29 8.80 9.16 -1.10
CA TYR A 29 9.82 8.26 -1.65
C TYR A 29 10.45 8.91 -2.88
N GLU A 30 11.78 8.96 -2.95
CA GLU A 30 12.52 9.62 -4.03
C GLU A 30 12.11 11.08 -4.28
N SER A 31 11.77 11.81 -3.21
CA SER A 31 11.27 13.21 -3.25
C SER A 31 9.86 13.37 -3.84
N GLU A 32 9.14 12.27 -4.08
CA GLU A 32 7.75 12.31 -4.48
C GLU A 32 6.82 11.90 -3.34
N ALA A 33 5.72 12.64 -3.19
CA ALA A 33 4.64 12.23 -2.29
C ALA A 33 4.02 10.92 -2.76
N ILE A 34 3.73 10.04 -1.80
CA ILE A 34 2.99 8.81 -2.02
C ILE A 34 1.57 9.00 -1.49
N PHE A 35 0.58 8.81 -2.35
CA PHE A 35 -0.80 8.70 -1.91
C PHE A 35 -1.08 7.24 -1.53
N VAL A 36 -1.51 7.00 -0.29
CA VAL A 36 -1.80 5.65 0.21
C VAL A 36 -3.29 5.52 0.49
N ASP A 37 -3.98 4.60 -0.19
CA ASP A 37 -5.42 4.35 -0.03
C ASP A 37 -5.73 3.22 0.96
N GLU A 38 -4.80 2.28 1.16
CA GLU A 38 -4.98 1.18 2.13
C GLU A 38 -3.77 1.04 3.06
N PHE A 39 -4.05 0.75 4.33
CA PHE A 39 -3.05 0.50 5.37
C PHE A 39 -3.31 -0.82 6.09
N PHE A 40 -2.22 -1.55 6.37
CA PHE A 40 -2.25 -2.76 7.19
C PHE A 40 -1.07 -2.75 8.16
N ALA A 41 -1.35 -2.69 9.46
CA ALA A 41 -0.33 -2.81 10.49
C ALA A 41 -0.12 -4.29 10.85
N VAL A 42 1.12 -4.77 10.78
CA VAL A 42 1.51 -6.14 11.14
C VAL A 42 2.79 -6.12 11.96
N LYS A 43 2.67 -6.46 13.25
CA LYS A 43 3.77 -6.37 14.24
C LYS A 43 4.36 -4.96 14.28
N TYR A 44 5.63 -4.80 13.88
CA TYR A 44 6.38 -3.55 13.89
C TYR A 44 6.48 -2.88 12.52
N VAL A 45 5.70 -3.37 11.54
CA VAL A 45 5.72 -2.88 10.16
C VAL A 45 4.33 -2.37 9.81
N LEU A 46 4.29 -1.18 9.21
CA LEU A 46 3.11 -0.65 8.55
C LEU A 46 3.25 -0.87 7.05
N PHE A 47 2.29 -1.59 6.48
CA PHE A 47 2.16 -1.80 5.06
C PHE A 47 1.18 -0.77 4.49
N GLY A 48 1.54 -0.15 3.36
CA GLY A 48 0.69 0.79 2.65
C GLY A 48 0.55 0.42 1.19
N ILE A 49 -0.64 0.58 0.62
CA ILE A 49 -0.91 0.40 -0.81
C ILE A 49 -1.28 1.75 -1.45
N SER A 50 -0.62 2.07 -2.56
CA SER A 50 -1.02 3.12 -3.48
C SER A 50 -1.59 2.48 -4.73
N SER A 51 -2.91 2.52 -4.88
CA SER A 51 -3.62 2.10 -6.08
C SER A 51 -3.37 3.06 -7.25
N LEU A 52 -3.16 4.34 -6.96
CA LEU A 52 -2.87 5.36 -7.97
C LEU A 52 -1.54 5.14 -8.69
N LYS A 53 -0.47 4.82 -7.95
CA LYS A 53 0.88 4.59 -8.50
C LYS A 53 1.18 3.11 -8.75
N HIS A 54 0.25 2.21 -8.44
CA HIS A 54 0.47 0.76 -8.41
C HIS A 54 1.75 0.38 -7.65
N ILE A 55 1.91 0.92 -6.44
CA ILE A 55 3.01 0.57 -5.54
C ILE A 55 2.49 0.12 -4.18
N PHE A 56 3.25 -0.71 -3.50
CA PHE A 56 3.09 -0.94 -2.06
C PHE A 56 4.40 -0.64 -1.34
N ILE A 57 4.26 -0.22 -0.08
CA ILE A 57 5.36 0.25 0.75
C ILE A 57 5.39 -0.48 2.09
N TYR A 58 6.60 -0.65 2.61
CA TYR A 58 6.83 -1.07 3.98
C TYR A 58 7.47 0.04 4.77
N VAL A 59 6.93 0.25 5.97
CA VAL A 59 7.28 1.35 6.85
C VAL A 59 7.61 0.79 8.22
N ASP A 60 8.71 1.25 8.80
CA ASP A 60 9.13 0.85 10.14
C ASP A 60 8.37 1.63 11.23
N ASN A 61 8.67 1.33 12.49
CA ASN A 61 8.08 2.00 13.65
C ASN A 61 8.48 3.48 13.81
N ALA A 62 9.49 3.94 13.07
CA ALA A 62 9.92 5.33 13.01
C ALA A 62 9.29 6.08 11.82
N LEU A 63 8.29 5.48 11.17
CA LEU A 63 7.60 6.03 9.99
C LEU A 63 8.52 6.21 8.77
N LYS A 64 9.63 5.47 8.73
CA LYS A 64 10.55 5.47 7.60
C LYS A 64 10.15 4.37 6.62
N ILE A 65 9.96 4.77 5.37
CA ILE A 65 9.77 3.83 4.25
C ILE A 65 11.10 3.14 3.99
N PHE A 66 11.16 1.82 4.17
CA PHE A 66 12.38 1.04 3.96
C PHE A 66 12.31 0.13 2.72
N SER A 67 11.12 -0.05 2.13
CA SER A 67 10.95 -0.77 0.88
C SER A 67 9.73 -0.27 0.13
N VAL A 68 9.88 -0.14 -1.19
CA VAL A 68 8.83 0.22 -2.14
C VAL A 68 8.87 -0.79 -3.28
N GLN A 69 7.72 -1.27 -3.71
CA GLN A 69 7.59 -2.26 -4.77
C GLN A 69 6.46 -1.87 -5.70
N THR A 70 6.65 -2.02 -7.01
CA THR A 70 5.60 -1.83 -8.01
C THR A 70 4.81 -3.12 -8.21
N TYR A 71 3.55 -2.98 -8.62
CA TYR A 71 2.70 -4.09 -9.05
C TYR A 71 1.94 -3.73 -10.32
N GLU A 72 1.39 -4.73 -11.00
CA GLU A 72 0.70 -4.55 -12.28
C GLU A 72 -0.72 -3.99 -12.06
N THR A 73 -1.22 -3.26 -13.04
CA THR A 73 -2.52 -2.56 -13.00
C THR A 73 -3.73 -3.42 -12.63
N HIS A 74 -3.67 -4.74 -12.90
CA HIS A 74 -4.74 -5.68 -12.61
C HIS A 74 -4.41 -6.66 -11.48
N ALA A 75 -3.28 -6.47 -10.81
CA ALA A 75 -2.91 -7.32 -9.70
C ALA A 75 -3.66 -6.92 -8.42
N THR A 76 -4.16 -7.91 -7.69
CA THR A 76 -4.62 -7.75 -6.32
C THR A 76 -3.47 -8.08 -5.38
N ILE A 77 -3.16 -7.13 -4.49
CA ILE A 77 -2.11 -7.24 -3.47
C ILE A 77 -2.78 -7.53 -2.13
N ILE A 78 -2.45 -8.68 -1.55
CA ILE A 78 -3.01 -9.11 -0.27
C ILE A 78 -1.83 -9.29 0.71
N PRO A 79 -1.58 -8.30 1.58
CA PRO A 79 -0.55 -8.44 2.61
C PRO A 79 -0.97 -9.51 3.62
N SER A 80 -0.01 -10.35 4.04
CA SER A 80 -0.24 -11.30 5.13
C SER A 80 -0.49 -10.56 6.44
N ARG A 81 -1.54 -10.96 7.15
CA ARG A 81 -1.88 -10.39 8.47
C ARG A 81 -0.99 -10.88 9.60
N PHE A 82 -0.11 -11.86 9.35
CA PHE A 82 0.67 -12.55 10.37
C PHE A 82 2.19 -12.37 10.20
N ASP A 83 2.63 -12.27 8.95
CA ASP A 83 4.05 -12.19 8.59
C ASP A 83 4.28 -11.03 7.61
N PRO A 84 5.00 -9.98 7.99
CA PRO A 84 5.24 -8.83 7.12
C PRO A 84 6.08 -9.17 5.89
N CYS A 85 6.75 -10.33 5.83
CA CYS A 85 7.55 -10.73 4.68
C CYS A 85 6.73 -11.38 3.55
N CYS A 86 5.44 -11.67 3.79
CA CYS A 86 4.60 -12.38 2.82
C CYS A 86 3.53 -11.47 2.22
N VAL A 87 3.57 -11.32 0.89
CA VAL A 87 2.52 -10.69 0.10
C VAL A 87 2.00 -11.70 -0.92
N ILE A 88 0.69 -11.91 -0.94
CA ILE A 88 0.04 -12.71 -1.97
C ILE A 88 -0.34 -11.76 -3.10
N LYS A 89 0.05 -12.12 -4.31
CA LYS A 89 -0.24 -11.39 -5.53
C LYS A 89 -1.12 -12.25 -6.42
N ILE A 90 -2.31 -11.77 -6.74
CA ILE A 90 -3.23 -12.45 -7.65
C ILE A 90 -3.32 -11.62 -8.92
N ILE A 91 -2.95 -12.24 -10.05
CA ILE A 91 -3.10 -11.63 -11.37
C ILE A 91 -4.19 -12.41 -12.09
N PRO A 92 -5.32 -11.79 -12.48
CA PRO A 92 -6.35 -12.46 -13.26
C PRO A 92 -5.78 -12.77 -14.64
N ASN A 93 -5.61 -14.06 -14.93
CA ASN A 93 -5.37 -14.52 -16.30
C ASN A 93 -6.72 -14.89 -16.92
N SER A 94 -6.97 -14.41 -18.14
CA SER A 94 -8.18 -14.72 -18.92
C SER A 94 -8.18 -16.18 -19.41
N TYR A 95 -8.35 -17.13 -18.50
CA TYR A 95 -8.60 -18.52 -18.85
C TYR A 95 -10.10 -18.81 -18.74
N GLN A 96 -10.70 -19.34 -19.81
CA GLN A 96 -12.05 -19.88 -19.72
C GLN A 96 -12.03 -21.16 -18.89
N VAL A 97 -12.58 -21.10 -17.68
CA VAL A 97 -12.77 -22.28 -16.84
C VAL A 97 -13.99 -23.04 -17.34
N SER A 98 -13.78 -24.18 -17.98
CA SER A 98 -14.86 -25.10 -18.35
C SER A 98 -15.34 -25.80 -17.08
N VAL A 99 -16.53 -25.47 -16.60
CA VAL A 99 -17.15 -26.19 -15.48
C VAL A 99 -17.85 -27.42 -16.05
N PHE A 100 -17.31 -28.61 -15.75
CA PHE A 100 -18.00 -29.87 -16.04
C PHE A 100 -18.88 -30.22 -14.84
N TYR A 101 -20.20 -30.23 -15.02
CA TYR A 101 -21.12 -30.83 -14.05
C TYR A 101 -20.99 -32.35 -14.16
N THR A 102 -20.72 -33.03 -13.04
CA THR A 102 -20.74 -34.50 -12.93
C THR A 102 -21.95 -34.93 -12.12
#